data_AF-A0AA88L1Q4-F1
#
_entry.id   AF-A0AA88L1Q4-F1
#
_cell.length_a   1.000
_cell.length_b   1.000
_cell.length_c   1.000
_cell.angle_alpha   90.00
_cell.angle_beta   90.00
_cell.angle_gamma   90.00
#
_symmetry.space_group_name_H-M   'P 1'
#
loop_
_entity.id
_entity.type
_entity.pdbx_description
1 polymer ?
#
loop_
_entity_poly.entity_id
_entity_poly.type
_entity_poly.pdbx_seq_one_letter_code
_entity_poly.pdbx_strand_id
1 'polypeptide(L)'
;MGGPGSDSDCSLAKPGFTSGDSSLVSVNTGCLHVNSSTKKGRRLQLCQMISLPFIPILALVAQTLIILLGAISSQREAATIENQVDLTVEVGRLLSALQQERLEIAMHIFQGKDRLELSSYFGKTDDAIRNTTAAFTSKYDSWNSIFGSKVNFMDHLSLLSMKRLSVLELNEKTDREDDEAIKEIEWYNIANDLILDQLSTRIRDTSSTHAWRNLIAYKYIIKSIENFSISIVYGLYYFGRGRLTAYSYARFVRFDSLAYDYLNASQQFSPLIFRDYANFMKTFQHTQNMSITRGHIYNNVNISGNKEGAGIYYEYMIAFIDELRTYQERLRDVILLAVQEDLQDATQKQTLSVGILILVIMISPVIVSLITNATQTIQAFSQVLVEKGTEIKRERRRCDRLLSQMLPAPVIKALKERRKVPAETFDSVTVYFSDIVGFTNISSKSTPLE
;
A
#
# COMPACT_ATOMS: atom_id res chain seq x y z
N MET A 1 -86.33 45.70 -21.04
CA MET A 1 -87.03 44.71 -20.19
C MET A 1 -86.20 44.53 -18.93
N GLY A 2 -86.80 44.81 -17.76
CA GLY A 2 -86.33 44.38 -16.43
C GLY A 2 -85.13 45.09 -15.82
N GLY A 3 -85.36 46.18 -15.06
CA GLY A 3 -84.64 46.38 -13.79
C GLY A 3 -85.27 45.50 -12.69
N PRO A 4 -85.08 45.76 -11.38
CA PRO A 4 -84.14 46.68 -10.70
C PRO A 4 -83.56 46.07 -9.39
N GLY A 5 -82.89 46.88 -8.58
CA GLY A 5 -82.74 46.69 -7.12
C GLY A 5 -81.35 46.16 -6.72
N SER A 6 -80.64 46.72 -5.74
CA SER A 6 -81.02 47.69 -4.71
C SER A 6 -79.76 48.22 -4.04
N ASP A 7 -79.77 49.53 -3.77
CA ASP A 7 -79.29 50.21 -2.55
C ASP A 7 -77.82 50.01 -2.11
N SER A 8 -77.07 51.03 -1.67
CA SER A 8 -77.35 52.42 -1.33
C SER A 8 -76.01 53.13 -1.02
N ASP A 9 -75.99 54.44 -1.27
CA ASP A 9 -75.27 55.54 -0.59
C ASP A 9 -73.81 55.35 -0.13
N CYS A 10 -72.85 56.07 -0.73
CA CYS A 10 -72.52 57.48 -0.45
C CYS A 10 -71.75 57.68 0.88
N SER A 11 -70.44 57.96 0.81
CA SER A 11 -69.80 59.12 1.47
C SER A 11 -68.27 59.08 1.45
N LEU A 12 -67.72 60.29 1.56
CA LEU A 12 -66.36 60.75 1.38
C LEU A 12 -65.26 60.19 2.32
N ALA A 13 -64.04 60.26 1.78
CA ALA A 13 -62.77 60.66 2.42
C ALA A 13 -62.03 59.68 3.38
N LYS A 14 -60.81 59.28 2.99
CA LYS A 14 -59.53 59.88 3.43
C LYS A 14 -58.32 59.08 2.89
N PRO A 15 -57.17 59.71 2.60
CA PRO A 15 -55.96 59.02 2.18
C PRO A 15 -55.27 58.40 3.40
N GLY A 16 -55.23 57.07 3.45
CA GLY A 16 -54.47 56.31 4.43
C GLY A 16 -52.99 56.36 4.13
N PHE A 17 -52.25 57.08 4.97
CA PHE A 17 -50.80 57.09 5.03
C PHE A 17 -50.31 55.69 5.46
N THR A 18 -49.91 54.84 4.51
CA THR A 18 -49.28 53.56 4.85
C THR A 18 -47.82 53.79 5.21
N SER A 19 -47.59 53.93 6.51
CA SER A 19 -46.29 53.71 7.15
C SER A 19 -45.86 52.25 6.94
N GLY A 20 -45.06 51.99 5.93
CA GLY A 20 -44.55 50.65 5.65
C GLY A 20 -43.42 50.71 4.64
N ASP A 21 -42.20 50.95 5.13
CA ASP A 21 -40.98 50.50 4.46
C ASP A 21 -39.88 50.34 5.52
N SER A 22 -40.08 49.34 6.36
CA SER A 22 -39.05 48.76 7.21
C SER A 22 -38.38 47.59 6.49
N SER A 23 -37.78 47.83 5.32
CA SER A 23 -36.83 46.86 4.75
C SER A 23 -35.42 47.24 5.21
N LEU A 24 -35.02 46.69 6.36
CA LEU A 24 -33.60 46.42 6.60
C LEU A 24 -33.14 45.59 5.39
N VAL A 25 -32.21 46.13 4.61
CA VAL A 25 -31.64 45.45 3.43
C VAL A 25 -31.03 44.14 3.93
N SER A 26 -31.73 43.02 3.72
CA SER A 26 -31.20 41.69 4.00
C SER A 26 -30.18 41.38 2.92
N VAL A 27 -28.90 41.56 3.24
CA VAL A 27 -27.81 41.11 2.38
C VAL A 27 -27.74 39.59 2.52
N ASN A 28 -28.46 38.89 1.65
CA ASN A 28 -28.36 37.44 1.51
C ASN A 28 -27.03 37.13 0.83
N THR A 29 -26.15 36.41 1.52
CA THR A 29 -24.83 36.02 1.01
C THR A 29 -24.64 34.51 1.17
N GLY A 30 -24.08 33.88 0.12
CA GLY A 30 -23.76 32.45 0.07
C GLY A 30 -24.92 31.53 -0.35
N CYS A 31 -24.60 30.26 -0.64
CA CYS A 31 -25.51 29.24 -1.18
C CYS A 31 -26.69 28.87 -0.26
N LEU A 32 -26.67 29.28 1.02
CA LEU A 32 -27.70 28.93 2.01
C LEU A 32 -28.61 30.10 2.44
N HIS A 33 -28.57 31.25 1.77
CA HIS A 33 -29.47 32.38 2.06
C HIS A 33 -29.61 32.72 3.56
N VAL A 34 -28.48 33.02 4.22
CA VAL A 34 -28.48 33.37 5.64
C VAL A 34 -28.75 34.87 5.82
N ASN A 35 -29.81 35.20 6.58
CA ASN A 35 -30.17 36.59 6.87
C ASN A 35 -29.25 37.19 7.94
N SER A 36 -28.24 37.95 7.49
CA SER A 36 -27.17 38.57 8.31
C SER A 36 -27.66 39.66 9.29
N SER A 37 -28.94 40.03 9.24
CA SER A 37 -29.55 41.03 10.12
C SER A 37 -29.91 40.51 11.52
N THR A 38 -29.96 39.20 11.74
CA THR A 38 -30.31 38.59 13.05
C THR A 38 -29.09 38.03 13.79
N LYS A 39 -29.10 38.08 15.13
CA LYS A 39 -28.03 37.51 15.99
C LYS A 39 -27.79 36.02 15.71
N LYS A 40 -28.85 35.24 15.44
CA LYS A 40 -28.76 33.82 15.06
C LYS A 40 -28.13 33.65 13.66
N GLY A 41 -28.51 34.48 12.69
CA GLY A 41 -27.92 34.47 11.34
C GLY A 41 -26.43 34.77 11.33
N ARG A 42 -25.97 35.76 12.11
CA ARG A 42 -24.52 36.05 12.26
C ARG A 42 -23.73 34.88 12.85
N ARG A 43 -24.27 34.19 13.86
CA ARG A 43 -23.61 33.00 14.44
C ARG A 43 -23.53 31.84 13.44
N LEU A 44 -24.59 31.61 12.67
CA LEU A 44 -24.64 30.59 11.63
C LEU A 44 -23.64 30.87 10.50
N GLN A 45 -23.56 32.13 10.06
CA GLN A 45 -22.60 32.57 9.05
C GLN A 45 -21.15 32.44 9.54
N LEU A 46 -20.91 32.68 10.85
CA LEU A 46 -19.61 32.45 11.48
C LEU A 46 -19.21 30.96 11.46
N CYS A 47 -20.13 30.08 11.85
CA CYS A 47 -19.89 28.64 11.82
C CYS A 47 -19.62 28.14 10.39
N GLN A 48 -20.34 28.66 9.38
CA GLN A 48 -20.11 28.33 7.98
C GLN A 48 -18.74 28.80 7.46
N MET A 49 -18.31 30.02 7.81
CA MET A 49 -16.98 30.52 7.43
C MET A 49 -15.85 29.72 8.07
N ILE A 50 -16.06 29.21 9.29
CA ILE A 50 -15.10 28.36 9.98
C ILE A 50 -15.10 26.94 9.39
N SER A 51 -16.26 26.36 9.07
CA SER A 51 -16.36 24.97 8.62
C SER A 51 -15.86 24.73 7.19
N LEU A 52 -15.96 25.72 6.30
CA LEU A 52 -15.57 25.61 4.90
C LEU A 52 -14.09 25.16 4.71
N PRO A 53 -13.09 25.73 5.41
CA PRO A 53 -11.69 25.28 5.32
C PRO A 53 -11.39 23.97 6.05
N PHE A 54 -12.24 23.51 6.99
CA PHE A 54 -12.06 22.20 7.61
C PHE A 54 -12.26 21.05 6.63
N ILE A 55 -13.11 21.22 5.62
CA ILE A 55 -13.42 20.16 4.64
C ILE A 55 -12.16 19.72 3.85
N PRO A 56 -11.41 20.62 3.18
CA PRO A 56 -10.20 20.21 2.46
C PRO A 56 -9.07 19.75 3.41
N ILE A 57 -8.98 20.29 4.62
CA ILE A 57 -7.99 19.84 5.62
C ILE A 57 -8.31 18.41 6.05
N LEU A 58 -9.57 18.11 6.35
CA LEU A 58 -10.02 16.77 6.73
C LEU A 58 -9.81 15.77 5.57
N ALA A 59 -10.10 16.18 4.33
CA ALA A 59 -9.84 15.36 3.15
C ALA A 59 -8.35 15.06 2.99
N LEU A 60 -7.49 16.06 3.16
CA LEU A 60 -6.04 15.90 3.09
C LEU A 60 -5.51 14.97 4.20
N VAL A 61 -5.98 15.14 5.44
CA VAL A 61 -5.61 14.27 6.57
C VAL A 61 -6.08 12.84 6.33
N ALA A 62 -7.32 12.66 5.84
CA ALA A 62 -7.83 11.33 5.53
C ALA A 62 -6.99 10.64 4.44
N GLN A 63 -6.65 11.38 3.37
CA GLN A 63 -5.82 10.87 2.29
C GLN A 63 -4.40 10.52 2.78
N THR A 64 -3.75 11.39 3.57
CA THR A 64 -2.41 11.10 4.10
C THR A 64 -2.42 9.95 5.09
N LEU A 65 -3.50 9.77 5.86
CA LEU A 65 -3.66 8.63 6.75
C LEU A 65 -3.78 7.32 5.96
N ILE A 66 -4.55 7.30 4.87
CA ILE A 66 -4.67 6.12 4.00
C ILE A 66 -3.30 5.76 3.38
N ILE A 67 -2.56 6.76 2.89
CA ILE A 67 -1.22 6.54 2.33
C ILE A 67 -0.26 6.01 3.40
N LEU A 68 -0.31 6.57 4.61
CA LEU A 68 0.52 6.12 5.73
C LEU A 68 0.20 4.69 6.16
N LEU A 69 -1.09 4.33 6.26
CA LEU A 69 -1.51 2.97 6.57
C LEU A 69 -1.07 1.98 5.49
N GLY A 70 -1.18 2.36 4.22
CA GLY A 70 -0.65 1.57 3.11
C GLY A 70 0.87 1.37 3.20
N ALA A 71 1.62 2.43 3.46
CA ALA A 71 3.08 2.37 3.61
C ALA A 71 3.51 1.48 4.78
N ILE A 72 2.82 1.55 5.92
CA ILE A 72 3.09 0.67 7.08
C ILE A 72 2.79 -0.80 6.73
N SER A 73 1.70 -1.07 6.02
CA SER A 73 1.37 -2.43 5.57
C SER A 73 2.45 -2.97 4.63
N SER A 74 2.83 -2.20 3.61
CA SER A 74 3.88 -2.57 2.66
C SER A 74 5.23 -2.80 3.34
N GLN A 75 5.60 -1.96 4.31
CA GLN A 75 6.82 -2.14 5.11
C GLN A 75 6.80 -3.45 5.89
N ARG A 76 5.65 -3.78 6.52
CA ARG A 76 5.48 -5.02 7.28
C ARG A 76 5.53 -6.25 6.39
N GLU A 77 4.92 -6.19 5.21
CA GLU A 77 4.96 -7.26 4.22
C GLU A 77 6.39 -7.49 3.73
N ALA A 78 7.09 -6.43 3.30
CA ALA A 78 8.47 -6.54 2.84
C ALA A 78 9.43 -7.08 3.92
N ALA A 79 9.29 -6.62 5.17
CA ALA A 79 10.06 -7.15 6.30
C ALA A 79 9.74 -8.63 6.60
N THR A 80 8.50 -9.06 6.34
CA THR A 80 8.13 -10.48 6.48
C THR A 80 8.83 -11.32 5.42
N ILE A 81 8.92 -10.85 4.17
CA ILE A 81 9.61 -11.54 3.08
C ILE A 81 11.11 -11.60 3.35
N GLU A 82 11.74 -10.50 3.78
CA GLU A 82 13.16 -10.48 4.14
C GLU A 82 13.48 -11.60 5.15
N ASN A 83 12.68 -11.69 6.21
CA ASN A 83 12.83 -12.73 7.22
C ASN A 83 12.59 -14.15 6.66
N GLN A 84 11.68 -14.33 5.70
CA GLN A 84 11.44 -15.61 5.04
C GLN A 84 12.59 -16.03 4.12
N VAL A 85 13.20 -15.08 3.40
CA VAL A 85 14.32 -15.34 2.49
C VAL A 85 15.57 -15.71 3.29
N ASP A 86 15.87 -14.95 4.36
CA ASP A 86 16.95 -15.26 5.29
C ASP A 86 16.80 -16.65 5.92
N LEU A 87 15.59 -16.98 6.36
CA LEU A 87 15.27 -18.30 6.89
C LEU A 87 15.58 -19.40 5.87
N THR A 88 15.27 -19.15 4.60
CA THR A 88 15.51 -20.11 3.54
C THR A 88 17.00 -20.31 3.26
N VAL A 89 17.85 -19.31 3.51
CA VAL A 89 19.31 -19.49 3.41
C VAL A 89 19.81 -20.49 4.45
N GLU A 90 19.42 -20.32 5.71
CA GLU A 90 19.90 -21.21 6.78
C GLU A 90 19.39 -22.64 6.63
N VAL A 91 18.14 -22.78 6.23
CA VAL A 91 17.53 -24.09 5.96
C VAL A 91 18.07 -24.71 4.66
N GLY A 92 18.37 -23.90 3.66
CA GLY A 92 18.94 -24.33 2.39
C GLY A 92 20.35 -24.91 2.53
N ARG A 93 21.16 -24.39 3.46
CA ARG A 93 22.47 -24.97 3.80
C ARG A 93 22.33 -26.38 4.39
N LEU A 94 21.40 -26.56 5.32
CA LEU A 94 21.11 -27.87 5.91
C LEU A 94 20.59 -28.86 4.86
N LEU A 95 19.64 -28.44 4.03
CA LEU A 95 19.13 -29.25 2.92
C LEU A 95 20.28 -29.68 2.00
N SER A 96 21.17 -28.76 1.62
CA SER A 96 22.30 -29.05 0.74
C SER A 96 23.29 -30.04 1.37
N ALA A 97 23.52 -29.92 2.69
CA ALA A 97 24.38 -30.87 3.41
C ALA A 97 23.77 -32.28 3.45
N LEU A 98 22.47 -32.40 3.75
CA LEU A 98 21.75 -33.68 3.73
C LEU A 98 21.71 -34.30 2.32
N GLN A 99 21.51 -33.49 1.28
CA GLN A 99 21.59 -33.94 -0.12
C GLN A 99 22.96 -34.48 -0.47
N GLN A 100 24.03 -33.77 -0.08
CA GLN A 100 25.40 -34.20 -0.36
C GLN A 100 25.72 -35.50 0.39
N GLU A 101 25.38 -35.57 1.68
CA GLU A 101 25.57 -36.78 2.48
C GLU A 101 24.84 -37.99 1.88
N ARG A 102 23.58 -37.82 1.45
CA ARG A 102 22.81 -38.86 0.75
C ARG A 102 23.55 -39.40 -0.48
N LEU A 103 24.10 -38.49 -1.29
CA LEU A 103 24.81 -38.86 -2.51
C LEU A 103 26.12 -39.61 -2.23
N GLU A 104 26.87 -39.20 -1.21
CA GLU A 104 28.09 -39.87 -0.80
C GLU A 104 27.81 -41.27 -0.20
N ILE A 105 26.71 -41.41 0.53
CA ILE A 105 26.21 -42.72 0.96
C ILE A 105 25.86 -43.61 -0.24
N ALA A 106 25.15 -43.08 -1.23
CA ALA A 106 24.83 -43.83 -2.44
C ALA A 106 26.10 -44.28 -3.20
N MET A 107 27.10 -43.41 -3.30
CA MET A 107 28.41 -43.75 -3.85
C MET A 107 29.10 -44.86 -3.05
N HIS A 108 29.05 -44.80 -1.73
CA HIS A 108 29.60 -45.84 -0.86
C HIS A 108 28.94 -47.21 -1.11
N ILE A 109 27.61 -47.24 -1.18
CA ILE A 109 26.83 -48.47 -1.36
C ILE A 109 27.05 -49.08 -2.74
N PHE A 110 26.96 -48.28 -3.80
CA PHE A 110 26.95 -48.80 -5.18
C PHE A 110 28.35 -48.90 -5.83
N GLN A 111 29.33 -48.13 -5.34
CA GLN A 111 30.71 -48.17 -5.87
C GLN A 111 31.72 -48.77 -4.88
N GLY A 112 31.38 -48.89 -3.59
CA GLY A 112 32.32 -49.37 -2.56
C GLY A 112 33.42 -48.37 -2.23
N LYS A 113 33.08 -47.06 -2.20
CA LYS A 113 33.97 -45.95 -1.85
C LYS A 113 34.47 -46.08 -0.40
N ASP A 114 35.63 -45.53 -0.04
CA ASP A 114 36.25 -45.72 1.27
C ASP A 114 35.45 -45.12 2.45
N ARG A 115 35.36 -45.86 3.57
CA ARG A 115 34.64 -45.45 4.80
C ARG A 115 35.19 -44.15 5.41
N LEU A 116 36.49 -43.88 5.26
CA LEU A 116 37.15 -42.70 5.84
C LEU A 116 36.62 -41.39 5.23
N GLU A 117 36.23 -41.40 3.96
CA GLU A 117 35.72 -40.21 3.27
C GLU A 117 34.31 -39.82 3.77
N LEU A 118 33.46 -40.79 4.13
CA LEU A 118 32.11 -40.52 4.67
C LEU A 118 32.13 -39.75 5.99
N SER A 119 33.11 -40.03 6.85
CA SER A 119 33.21 -39.36 8.16
C SER A 119 33.33 -37.83 8.03
N SER A 120 34.01 -37.36 6.98
CA SER A 120 34.14 -35.93 6.67
C SER A 120 32.78 -35.32 6.28
N TYR A 121 31.99 -36.02 5.48
CA TYR A 121 30.67 -35.54 5.05
C TYR A 121 29.66 -35.55 6.19
N PHE A 122 29.70 -36.54 7.08
CA PHE A 122 28.89 -36.54 8.30
C PHE A 122 29.21 -35.32 9.17
N GLY A 123 30.50 -35.00 9.33
CA GLY A 123 30.93 -33.78 10.03
C GLY A 123 30.38 -32.49 9.41
N LYS A 124 30.37 -32.38 8.07
CA LYS A 124 29.78 -31.22 7.38
C LYS A 124 28.29 -31.08 7.65
N THR A 125 27.55 -32.17 7.67
CA THR A 125 26.12 -32.16 8.00
C THR A 125 25.88 -31.85 9.47
N ASP A 126 26.71 -32.37 10.38
CA ASP A 126 26.61 -32.07 11.81
C ASP A 126 26.88 -30.58 12.09
N ASP A 127 27.85 -30.00 11.39
CA ASP A 127 28.13 -28.57 11.40
C ASP A 127 26.95 -27.76 10.87
N ALA A 128 26.35 -28.19 9.76
CA ALA A 128 25.14 -27.55 9.22
C ALA A 128 23.98 -27.61 10.21
N ILE A 129 23.70 -28.77 10.82
CA ILE A 129 22.65 -28.93 11.84
C ILE A 129 22.90 -27.99 13.03
N ARG A 130 24.14 -27.92 13.52
CA ARG A 130 24.51 -27.06 14.66
C ARG A 130 24.37 -25.58 14.32
N ASN A 131 24.88 -25.15 13.17
CA ASN A 131 24.82 -23.76 12.73
C ASN A 131 23.37 -23.33 12.50
N THR A 132 22.57 -24.15 11.81
CA THR A 132 21.14 -23.89 11.65
C THR A 132 20.46 -23.85 13.02
N THR A 133 20.69 -24.81 13.93
CA THR A 133 20.10 -24.77 15.28
C THR A 133 20.44 -23.48 16.05
N ALA A 134 21.68 -23.01 15.95
CA ALA A 134 22.13 -21.77 16.59
C ALA A 134 21.47 -20.53 15.98
N ALA A 135 21.41 -20.44 14.64
CA ALA A 135 20.75 -19.35 13.92
C ALA A 135 19.24 -19.29 14.23
N PHE A 136 18.62 -20.46 14.40
CA PHE A 136 17.24 -20.55 14.84
C PHE A 136 17.12 -20.02 16.25
N THR A 137 17.82 -20.59 17.23
CA THR A 137 17.70 -20.18 18.64
C THR A 137 17.94 -18.69 18.87
N SER A 138 18.79 -18.03 18.07
CA SER A 138 19.08 -16.60 18.21
C SER A 138 18.08 -15.68 17.51
N LYS A 139 17.54 -16.06 16.34
CA LYS A 139 16.70 -15.19 15.50
C LYS A 139 15.22 -15.60 15.45
N TYR A 140 14.92 -16.85 15.79
CA TYR A 140 13.60 -17.47 15.67
C TYR A 140 13.29 -18.28 16.94
N ASP A 141 12.12 -18.11 17.57
CA ASP A 141 11.79 -18.67 18.91
C ASP A 141 11.86 -20.21 19.08
N SER A 142 12.32 -20.96 18.06
CA SER A 142 12.91 -22.33 18.05
C SER A 142 12.68 -22.97 16.68
N TRP A 143 13.09 -24.24 16.50
CA TRP A 143 12.67 -25.10 15.39
C TRP A 143 11.13 -25.19 15.24
N ASN A 144 10.35 -24.92 16.29
CA ASN A 144 8.88 -24.84 16.22
C ASN A 144 8.42 -23.77 15.22
N SER A 145 9.20 -22.69 15.09
CA SER A 145 8.89 -21.61 14.18
C SER A 145 8.81 -22.08 12.74
N ILE A 146 9.47 -23.19 12.35
CA ILE A 146 9.37 -23.81 11.01
C ILE A 146 8.49 -25.04 11.02
N PHE A 147 8.73 -26.01 11.89
CA PHE A 147 8.15 -27.35 11.75
C PHE A 147 6.81 -27.55 12.48
N GLY A 148 6.29 -26.51 13.14
CA GLY A 148 5.01 -26.55 13.86
C GLY A 148 5.04 -27.37 15.15
N SER A 149 5.75 -28.50 15.18
CA SER A 149 6.10 -29.25 16.37
C SER A 149 7.58 -29.65 16.34
N LYS A 150 8.28 -29.47 17.48
CA LYS A 150 9.66 -29.90 17.71
C LYS A 150 9.86 -31.39 17.41
N VAL A 151 8.81 -32.19 17.59
CA VAL A 151 8.87 -33.66 17.64
C VAL A 151 9.20 -34.25 16.28
N ASN A 152 8.49 -33.90 15.20
CA ASN A 152 8.66 -34.62 13.92
C ASN A 152 10.06 -34.46 13.30
N PHE A 153 10.59 -33.24 13.26
CA PHE A 153 11.93 -33.01 12.68
C PHE A 153 13.06 -33.38 13.64
N MET A 154 12.90 -33.15 14.95
CA MET A 154 13.93 -33.61 15.90
C MET A 154 13.95 -35.14 16.03
N ASP A 155 12.82 -35.82 15.88
CA ASP A 155 12.79 -37.28 15.80
C ASP A 155 13.57 -37.75 14.58
N HIS A 156 13.40 -37.12 13.41
CA HIS A 156 14.23 -37.39 12.25
C HIS A 156 15.72 -37.17 12.54
N LEU A 157 16.11 -36.00 13.07
CA LEU A 157 17.51 -35.73 13.41
C LEU A 157 18.07 -36.70 14.45
N SER A 158 17.25 -37.18 15.41
CA SER A 158 17.67 -38.16 16.41
C SER A 158 17.91 -39.56 15.82
N LEU A 159 17.22 -39.89 14.72
CA LEU A 159 17.40 -41.13 13.98
C LEU A 159 18.60 -41.08 13.03
N LEU A 160 19.11 -39.90 12.69
CA LEU A 160 20.22 -39.70 11.74
C LEU A 160 21.44 -40.55 12.11
N SER A 161 21.88 -40.54 13.37
CA SER A 161 23.05 -41.30 13.82
C SER A 161 22.84 -42.81 13.70
N MET A 162 21.66 -43.32 14.05
CA MET A 162 21.31 -44.73 13.87
C MET A 162 21.24 -45.11 12.40
N LYS A 163 20.72 -44.22 11.54
CA LYS A 163 20.62 -44.46 10.09
C LYS A 163 21.99 -44.42 9.40
N ARG A 164 22.91 -43.55 9.84
CA ARG A 164 24.31 -43.59 9.40
C ARG A 164 24.97 -44.91 9.76
N LEU A 165 24.75 -45.39 10.99
CA LEU A 165 25.31 -46.67 11.46
C LEU A 165 24.74 -47.85 10.66
N SER A 166 23.42 -47.91 10.45
CA SER A 166 22.79 -48.97 9.66
C SER A 166 23.36 -49.04 8.25
N VAL A 167 23.58 -47.88 7.62
CA VAL A 167 24.18 -47.78 6.28
C VAL A 167 25.63 -48.27 6.25
N LEU A 168 26.45 -47.91 7.26
CA LEU A 168 27.84 -48.36 7.33
C LEU A 168 27.96 -49.88 7.53
N GLU A 169 27.03 -50.49 8.25
CA GLU A 169 26.97 -51.93 8.50
C GLU A 169 26.50 -52.74 7.27
N LEU A 170 25.84 -52.11 6.29
CA LEU A 170 25.36 -52.80 5.07
C LEU A 170 26.49 -53.44 4.24
N ASN A 171 27.70 -52.90 4.29
CA ASN A 171 28.84 -53.42 3.53
C ASN A 171 29.49 -54.68 4.13
N GLU A 172 29.09 -55.14 5.33
CA GLU A 172 29.61 -56.36 5.96
C GLU A 172 28.75 -57.61 5.69
N LYS A 173 27.54 -57.45 5.15
CA LYS A 173 26.63 -58.55 4.82
C LYS A 173 26.38 -58.56 3.32
N THR A 174 27.16 -59.36 2.61
CA THR A 174 27.22 -59.51 1.15
C THR A 174 25.92 -59.97 0.46
N ASP A 175 24.77 -59.97 1.14
CA ASP A 175 23.55 -60.63 0.68
C ASP A 175 22.23 -59.90 1.03
N ARG A 176 22.30 -58.61 1.42
CA ARG A 176 21.09 -57.78 1.46
C ARG A 176 20.77 -57.27 0.05
N GLU A 177 19.54 -57.48 -0.40
CA GLU A 177 19.03 -56.94 -1.67
C GLU A 177 19.25 -55.43 -1.70
N ASP A 178 19.86 -54.89 -2.77
CA ASP A 178 20.15 -53.45 -2.94
C ASP A 178 18.93 -52.55 -2.71
N ASP A 179 17.72 -53.09 -2.83
CA ASP A 179 16.47 -52.41 -2.51
C ASP A 179 16.30 -52.11 -1.00
N GLU A 180 16.89 -52.88 -0.08
CA GLU A 180 16.95 -52.53 1.35
C GLU A 180 17.88 -51.33 1.61
N ALA A 181 19.00 -51.25 0.90
CA ALA A 181 19.90 -50.10 0.98
C ALA A 181 19.23 -48.81 0.45
N ILE A 182 18.45 -48.92 -0.62
CA ILE A 182 17.63 -47.81 -1.14
C ILE A 182 16.57 -47.36 -0.12
N LYS A 183 15.95 -48.27 0.63
CA LYS A 183 14.99 -47.91 1.70
C LYS A 183 15.64 -47.13 2.83
N GLU A 184 16.89 -47.43 3.17
CA GLU A 184 17.64 -46.64 4.17
C GLU A 184 17.96 -45.23 3.66
N ILE A 185 18.21 -45.07 2.35
CA ILE A 185 18.36 -43.75 1.71
C ILE A 185 17.05 -42.98 1.64
N GLU A 186 15.89 -43.66 1.51
CA GLU A 186 14.57 -43.02 1.42
C GLU A 186 14.25 -42.14 2.65
N TRP A 187 14.84 -42.42 3.80
CA TRP A 187 14.76 -41.57 4.98
C TRP A 187 15.26 -40.14 4.72
N TYR A 188 16.36 -39.96 3.98
CA TYR A 188 16.85 -38.62 3.60
C TYR A 188 15.83 -37.88 2.74
N ASN A 189 15.14 -38.59 1.84
CA ASN A 189 14.13 -38.00 0.98
C ASN A 189 12.95 -37.47 1.82
N ILE A 190 12.53 -38.21 2.86
CA ILE A 190 11.46 -37.78 3.77
C ILE A 190 11.90 -36.55 4.58
N ALA A 191 13.14 -36.56 5.11
CA ALA A 191 13.68 -35.44 5.87
C ALA A 191 13.79 -34.16 5.01
N ASN A 192 14.30 -34.30 3.77
CA ASN A 192 14.41 -33.20 2.83
C ASN A 192 13.04 -32.69 2.36
N ASP A 193 12.08 -33.57 2.08
CA ASP A 193 10.73 -33.18 1.67
C ASP A 193 10.01 -32.40 2.78
N LEU A 194 10.19 -32.79 4.05
CA LEU A 194 9.66 -32.04 5.18
C LEU A 194 10.24 -30.61 5.24
N ILE A 195 11.56 -30.47 5.04
CA ILE A 195 12.21 -29.16 4.95
C ILE A 195 11.61 -28.33 3.79
N LEU A 196 11.49 -28.94 2.61
CA LEU A 196 10.99 -28.28 1.42
C LEU A 196 9.52 -27.87 1.53
N ASP A 197 8.68 -28.67 2.19
CA ASP A 197 7.28 -28.37 2.40
C ASP A 197 7.10 -27.15 3.32
N GLN A 198 7.92 -27.05 4.37
CA GLN A 198 7.89 -25.89 5.25
C GLN A 198 8.36 -24.61 4.56
N LEU A 199 9.44 -24.68 3.76
CA LEU A 199 9.86 -23.56 2.92
C LEU A 199 8.77 -23.18 1.92
N SER A 200 8.14 -24.18 1.30
CA SER A 200 7.09 -24.03 0.30
C SER A 200 5.82 -23.37 0.83
N THR A 201 5.50 -23.60 2.10
CA THR A 201 4.30 -23.06 2.76
C THR A 201 4.51 -21.60 3.15
N ARG A 202 5.69 -21.25 3.68
CA ARG A 202 6.01 -19.86 4.07
C ARG A 202 6.08 -18.90 2.88
N ILE A 203 6.63 -19.37 1.77
CA ILE A 203 6.75 -18.57 0.53
C ILE A 203 5.37 -18.28 -0.11
N ARG A 204 4.31 -19.03 0.25
CA ARG A 204 2.99 -18.95 -0.42
C ARG A 204 2.18 -17.69 -0.08
N ASP A 205 2.47 -17.04 1.04
CA ASP A 205 1.55 -16.05 1.62
C ASP A 205 1.80 -14.61 1.15
N THR A 206 2.74 -14.36 0.24
CA THR A 206 3.10 -12.99 -0.18
C THR A 206 2.81 -12.72 -1.66
N SER A 207 1.53 -12.47 -1.95
CA SER A 207 1.03 -12.19 -3.31
C SER A 207 1.06 -10.72 -3.72
N SER A 208 1.38 -9.80 -2.80
CA SER A 208 1.31 -8.35 -2.99
C SER A 208 2.59 -7.68 -3.51
N THR A 209 3.72 -8.41 -3.56
CA THR A 209 5.05 -7.81 -3.69
C THR A 209 5.68 -8.04 -5.06
N HIS A 210 6.46 -7.10 -5.58
CA HIS A 210 7.18 -7.24 -6.86
C HIS A 210 8.09 -8.48 -6.93
N ALA A 211 8.46 -9.07 -5.79
CA ALA A 211 9.27 -10.27 -5.67
C ALA A 211 8.51 -11.61 -5.83
N TRP A 212 7.16 -11.64 -5.85
CA TRP A 212 6.38 -12.88 -5.74
C TRP A 212 6.71 -13.93 -6.82
N ARG A 213 6.96 -13.49 -8.06
CA ARG A 213 7.32 -14.39 -9.17
C ARG A 213 8.67 -15.06 -8.95
N ASN A 214 9.66 -14.29 -8.51
CA ASN A 214 11.00 -14.80 -8.24
C ASN A 214 11.00 -15.74 -7.04
N LEU A 215 10.17 -15.48 -6.03
CA LEU A 215 9.95 -16.38 -4.89
C LEU A 215 9.37 -17.74 -5.31
N ILE A 216 8.37 -17.74 -6.20
CA ILE A 216 7.82 -18.98 -6.78
C ILE A 216 8.88 -19.71 -7.61
N ALA A 217 9.63 -18.98 -8.45
CA ALA A 217 10.70 -19.56 -9.25
C ALA A 217 11.79 -20.19 -8.38
N TYR A 218 12.15 -19.52 -7.27
CA TYR A 218 13.11 -20.00 -6.28
C TYR A 218 12.65 -21.30 -5.63
N LYS A 219 11.39 -21.39 -5.19
CA LYS A 219 10.78 -22.63 -4.69
C LYS A 219 10.88 -23.77 -5.72
N TYR A 220 10.59 -23.49 -6.98
CA TYR A 220 10.66 -24.50 -8.03
C TYR A 220 12.10 -24.94 -8.33
N ILE A 221 13.08 -24.04 -8.32
CA ILE A 221 14.50 -24.42 -8.47
C ILE A 221 14.96 -25.34 -7.35
N ILE A 222 14.63 -25.03 -6.09
CA ILE A 222 15.02 -25.90 -4.96
C ILE A 222 14.40 -27.29 -5.13
N LYS A 223 13.11 -27.36 -5.50
CA LYS A 223 12.44 -28.65 -5.78
C LYS A 223 13.10 -29.39 -6.94
N SER A 224 13.46 -28.69 -8.01
CA SER A 224 14.17 -29.28 -9.14
C SER A 224 15.51 -29.90 -8.73
N ILE A 225 16.33 -29.16 -7.97
CA ILE A 225 17.62 -29.63 -7.44
C ILE A 225 17.44 -30.89 -6.59
N GLU A 226 16.45 -30.91 -5.68
CA GLU A 226 16.18 -32.09 -4.86
C GLU A 226 15.80 -33.31 -5.70
N ASN A 227 14.92 -33.12 -6.69
CA ASN A 227 14.46 -34.21 -7.56
C ASN A 227 15.60 -34.75 -8.44
N PHE A 228 16.49 -33.88 -8.96
CA PHE A 228 17.72 -34.31 -9.63
C PHE A 228 18.65 -35.06 -8.68
N SER A 229 18.85 -34.57 -7.45
CA SER A 229 19.68 -35.23 -6.45
C SER A 229 19.17 -36.64 -6.11
N ILE A 230 17.85 -36.84 -6.02
CA ILE A 230 17.26 -38.17 -5.86
C ILE A 230 17.45 -39.04 -7.11
N SER A 231 17.25 -38.48 -8.32
CA SER A 231 17.47 -39.18 -9.60
C SER A 231 18.90 -39.71 -9.72
N ILE A 232 19.91 -38.94 -9.26
CA ILE A 232 21.32 -39.35 -9.27
C ILE A 232 21.53 -40.63 -8.46
N VAL A 233 20.90 -40.80 -7.29
CA VAL A 233 21.02 -42.02 -6.47
C VAL A 233 20.62 -43.27 -7.27
N TYR A 234 19.54 -43.19 -8.04
CA TYR A 234 19.11 -44.31 -8.88
C TYR A 234 20.02 -44.51 -10.09
N GLY A 235 20.56 -43.45 -10.69
CA GLY A 235 21.57 -43.62 -11.74
C GLY A 235 22.85 -44.28 -11.23
N LEU A 236 23.29 -43.95 -10.01
CA LEU A 236 24.39 -44.63 -9.33
C LEU A 236 24.11 -46.12 -9.11
N TYR A 237 22.89 -46.46 -8.69
CA TYR A 237 22.44 -47.85 -8.58
C TYR A 237 22.49 -48.55 -9.94
N TYR A 238 21.91 -47.95 -10.99
CA TYR A 238 21.90 -48.54 -12.33
C TYR A 238 23.31 -48.83 -12.85
N PHE A 239 24.22 -47.85 -12.82
CA PHE A 239 25.58 -48.05 -13.32
C PHE A 239 26.44 -48.92 -12.40
N GLY A 240 26.26 -48.85 -11.08
CA GLY A 240 27.02 -49.65 -10.12
C GLY A 240 26.64 -51.13 -10.12
N ARG A 241 25.35 -51.45 -10.29
CA ARG A 241 24.81 -52.82 -10.19
C ARG A 241 24.36 -53.42 -11.52
N GLY A 242 24.13 -52.59 -12.53
CA GLY A 242 23.86 -52.99 -13.90
C GLY A 242 22.39 -53.01 -14.31
N ARG A 243 21.45 -52.96 -13.37
CA ARG A 243 20.02 -52.79 -13.65
C ARG A 243 19.28 -52.19 -12.48
N LEU A 244 18.17 -51.50 -12.74
CA LEU A 244 17.21 -51.12 -11.71
C LEU A 244 16.09 -52.15 -11.59
N THR A 245 15.68 -52.42 -10.35
CA THR A 245 14.44 -53.15 -10.06
C THR A 245 13.22 -52.34 -10.52
N ALA A 246 12.06 -52.98 -10.68
CA ALA A 246 10.85 -52.28 -11.12
C ALA A 246 10.48 -51.09 -10.21
N TYR A 247 10.66 -51.26 -8.89
CA TYR A 247 10.45 -50.20 -7.90
C TYR A 247 11.42 -49.03 -8.11
N SER A 248 12.72 -49.33 -8.15
CA SER A 248 13.77 -48.31 -8.27
C SER A 248 13.74 -47.60 -9.63
N TYR A 249 13.38 -48.31 -10.70
CA TYR A 249 13.16 -47.72 -12.02
C TYR A 249 11.97 -46.76 -12.04
N ALA A 250 10.83 -47.15 -11.48
CA ALA A 250 9.66 -46.26 -11.42
C ALA A 250 9.95 -44.99 -10.61
N ARG A 251 10.73 -45.11 -9.52
CA ARG A 251 11.18 -43.97 -8.73
C ARG A 251 12.12 -43.06 -9.52
N PHE A 252 13.11 -43.61 -10.22
CA PHE A 252 13.99 -42.84 -11.11
C PHE A 252 13.17 -42.02 -12.11
N VAL A 253 12.30 -42.67 -12.89
CA VAL A 253 11.48 -41.99 -13.92
C VAL A 253 10.65 -40.86 -13.32
N ARG A 254 10.04 -41.10 -12.15
CA ARG A 254 9.24 -40.10 -11.45
C ARG A 254 10.07 -38.89 -11.04
N PHE A 255 11.17 -39.10 -10.31
CA PHE A 255 11.98 -37.99 -9.78
C PHE A 255 12.70 -37.25 -10.90
N ASP A 256 13.21 -37.95 -11.91
CA ASP A 256 13.86 -37.33 -13.07
C ASP A 256 12.88 -36.46 -13.87
N SER A 257 11.65 -36.95 -14.13
CA SER A 257 10.61 -36.16 -14.80
C SER A 257 10.22 -34.93 -13.99
N LEU A 258 9.95 -35.11 -12.68
CA LEU A 258 9.58 -34.00 -11.79
C LEU A 258 10.68 -32.94 -11.71
N ALA A 259 11.95 -33.34 -11.77
CA ALA A 259 13.07 -32.41 -11.75
C ALA A 259 13.02 -31.43 -12.92
N TYR A 260 12.76 -31.93 -14.14
CA TYR A 260 12.59 -31.11 -15.33
C TYR A 260 11.29 -30.31 -15.32
N ASP A 261 10.18 -30.88 -14.83
CA ASP A 261 8.91 -30.15 -14.72
C ASP A 261 9.06 -28.92 -13.80
N TYR A 262 9.74 -29.08 -12.66
CA TYR A 262 10.03 -27.97 -11.77
C TYR A 262 11.03 -26.97 -12.36
N LEU A 263 12.05 -27.44 -13.10
CA LEU A 263 12.98 -26.55 -13.81
C LEU A 263 12.28 -25.73 -14.90
N ASN A 264 11.33 -26.34 -15.62
CA ASN A 264 10.54 -25.64 -16.63
C ASN A 264 9.56 -24.66 -15.98
N ALA A 265 8.92 -25.04 -14.87
CA ALA A 265 8.07 -24.15 -14.11
C ALA A 265 8.86 -22.92 -13.62
N SER A 266 10.07 -23.09 -13.07
CA SER A 266 10.87 -21.96 -12.59
C SER A 266 11.19 -20.96 -13.71
N GLN A 267 11.50 -21.44 -14.91
CA GLN A 267 11.73 -20.60 -16.09
C GLN A 267 10.50 -19.79 -16.52
N GLN A 268 9.29 -20.32 -16.33
CA GLN A 268 8.05 -19.58 -16.63
C GLN A 268 7.84 -18.41 -15.67
N PHE A 269 8.26 -18.55 -14.41
CA PHE A 269 8.10 -17.49 -13.41
C PHE A 269 9.25 -16.48 -13.39
N SER A 270 10.46 -16.87 -13.81
CA SER A 270 11.63 -15.98 -13.82
C SER A 270 12.32 -15.92 -15.19
N PRO A 271 12.25 -14.77 -15.90
CA PRO A 271 12.98 -14.55 -17.14
C PRO A 271 14.51 -14.68 -16.99
N LEU A 272 15.03 -14.42 -15.78
CA LEU A 272 16.44 -14.57 -15.46
C LEU A 272 16.88 -16.03 -15.65
N ILE A 273 16.14 -16.97 -15.06
CA ILE A 273 16.45 -18.40 -15.18
C ILE A 273 16.31 -18.84 -16.63
N PHE A 274 15.24 -18.43 -17.32
CA PHE A 274 15.02 -18.79 -18.71
C PHE A 274 16.21 -18.42 -19.60
N ARG A 275 16.70 -17.17 -19.48
CA ARG A 275 17.84 -16.68 -20.25
C ARG A 275 19.15 -17.38 -19.86
N ASP A 276 19.43 -17.46 -18.56
CA ASP A 276 20.69 -17.99 -18.06
C ASP A 276 20.81 -19.50 -18.37
N TYR A 277 19.72 -20.26 -18.20
CA TYR A 277 19.64 -21.67 -18.56
C TYR A 277 19.84 -21.89 -20.07
N ALA A 278 19.21 -21.07 -20.93
CA ALA A 278 19.39 -21.17 -22.38
C ALA A 278 20.84 -20.92 -22.82
N ASN A 279 21.57 -20.06 -22.11
CA ASN A 279 22.99 -19.83 -22.36
C ASN A 279 23.84 -20.99 -21.86
N PHE A 280 23.59 -21.46 -20.64
CA PHE A 280 24.29 -22.59 -20.05
C PHE A 280 24.16 -23.86 -20.90
N MET A 281 22.96 -24.18 -21.39
CA MET A 281 22.75 -25.37 -22.23
C MET A 281 23.53 -25.31 -23.55
N LYS A 282 23.97 -24.13 -24.01
CA LYS A 282 24.86 -23.99 -25.18
C LYS A 282 26.33 -24.21 -24.83
N THR A 283 26.73 -23.88 -23.60
CA THR A 283 28.14 -23.91 -23.17
C THR A 283 28.49 -25.14 -22.31
N PHE A 284 27.50 -25.85 -21.79
CA PHE A 284 27.70 -26.96 -20.87
C PHE A 284 28.28 -28.18 -21.61
N GLN A 285 29.56 -28.46 -21.33
CA GLN A 285 30.35 -29.49 -22.01
C GLN A 285 29.73 -30.89 -21.92
N HIS A 286 29.04 -31.20 -20.83
CA HIS A 286 28.52 -32.54 -20.55
C HIS A 286 27.09 -32.78 -21.04
N THR A 287 26.47 -31.83 -21.75
CA THR A 287 25.06 -31.90 -22.18
C THR A 287 24.73 -33.20 -22.95
N GLN A 288 25.54 -33.53 -23.96
CA GLN A 288 25.32 -34.74 -24.77
C GLN A 288 25.52 -36.00 -23.94
N ASN A 289 26.60 -36.06 -23.17
CA ASN A 289 26.92 -37.23 -22.36
C ASN A 289 25.86 -37.48 -21.28
N MET A 290 25.39 -36.43 -20.61
CA MET A 290 24.28 -36.49 -19.64
C MET A 290 23.01 -37.07 -20.28
N SER A 291 22.66 -36.61 -21.49
CA SER A 291 21.50 -37.13 -22.23
C SER A 291 21.67 -38.61 -22.59
N ILE A 292 22.87 -39.02 -23.01
CA ILE A 292 23.18 -40.42 -23.37
C ILE A 292 23.08 -41.31 -22.11
N THR A 293 23.75 -40.93 -21.02
CA THR A 293 23.75 -41.70 -19.77
C THR A 293 22.33 -41.80 -19.19
N ARG A 294 21.54 -40.74 -19.24
CA ARG A 294 20.12 -40.78 -18.84
C ARG A 294 19.31 -41.71 -19.75
N GLY A 295 19.54 -41.68 -21.06
CA GLY A 295 18.90 -42.59 -22.02
C GLY A 295 19.14 -44.07 -21.71
N HIS A 296 20.36 -44.43 -21.26
CA HIS A 296 20.63 -45.79 -20.81
C HIS A 296 19.78 -46.21 -19.60
N ILE A 297 19.64 -45.32 -18.60
CA ILE A 297 18.82 -45.60 -17.42
C ILE A 297 17.34 -45.72 -17.80
N TYR A 298 16.83 -44.86 -18.70
CA TYR A 298 15.45 -44.95 -19.21
C TYR A 298 15.15 -46.25 -19.95
N ASN A 299 16.13 -46.77 -20.70
CA ASN A 299 15.95 -48.07 -21.34
C ASN A 299 16.05 -49.23 -20.33
N ASN A 300 16.69 -48.99 -19.18
CA ASN A 300 16.92 -49.95 -18.09
C ASN A 300 17.38 -51.34 -18.56
N VAL A 301 18.19 -51.37 -19.61
CA VAL A 301 18.75 -52.61 -20.14
C VAL A 301 19.78 -53.14 -19.15
N ASN A 302 19.81 -54.46 -18.97
CA ASN A 302 20.79 -55.10 -18.09
C ASN A 302 22.21 -54.92 -18.65
N ILE A 303 23.06 -54.23 -17.91
CA ILE A 303 24.49 -54.05 -18.23
C ILE A 303 25.34 -54.75 -17.18
N SER A 304 26.62 -55.01 -17.49
CA SER A 304 27.58 -55.35 -16.45
C SER A 304 27.84 -54.11 -15.59
N GLY A 305 27.64 -54.20 -14.28
CA GLY A 305 27.93 -53.11 -13.35
C GLY A 305 29.34 -52.55 -13.56
N ASN A 306 29.44 -51.23 -13.69
CA ASN A 306 30.67 -50.51 -13.95
C ASN A 306 30.79 -49.32 -12.99
N LYS A 307 31.68 -49.46 -11.99
CA LYS A 307 31.94 -48.43 -10.98
C LYS A 307 32.46 -47.13 -11.59
N GLU A 308 33.31 -47.21 -12.61
CA GLU A 308 33.85 -46.04 -13.31
C GLU A 308 32.74 -45.30 -14.07
N GLY A 309 31.86 -46.04 -14.75
CA GLY A 309 30.69 -45.46 -15.42
C GLY A 309 29.74 -44.74 -14.45
N ALA A 310 29.56 -45.29 -13.25
CA ALA A 310 28.77 -44.64 -12.20
C ALA A 310 29.42 -43.33 -11.72
N GLY A 311 30.76 -43.28 -11.61
CA GLY A 311 31.50 -42.06 -11.27
C GLY A 311 31.39 -40.98 -12.35
N ILE A 312 31.51 -41.36 -13.62
CA ILE A 312 31.35 -40.44 -14.76
C ILE A 312 29.93 -39.85 -14.81
N TYR A 313 28.91 -40.69 -14.65
CA TYR A 313 27.52 -40.21 -14.58
C TYR A 313 27.32 -39.22 -13.43
N TYR A 314 27.85 -39.53 -12.25
CA TYR A 314 27.81 -38.66 -11.08
C TYR A 314 28.42 -37.30 -11.36
N GLU A 315 29.62 -37.26 -11.94
CA GLU A 315 30.34 -36.01 -12.26
C GLU A 315 29.51 -35.10 -13.17
N TYR A 316 28.90 -35.66 -14.22
CA TYR A 316 28.06 -34.88 -15.15
C TYR A 316 26.81 -34.32 -14.48
N MET A 317 26.15 -35.12 -13.65
CA MET A 317 24.92 -34.70 -13.00
C MET A 317 25.17 -33.71 -11.86
N ILE A 318 26.28 -33.84 -11.12
CA ILE A 318 26.66 -32.87 -10.08
C ILE A 318 27.05 -31.53 -10.69
N ALA A 319 27.85 -31.53 -11.77
CA ALA A 319 28.16 -30.30 -12.49
C ALA A 319 26.89 -29.58 -12.97
N PHE A 320 25.86 -30.33 -13.38
CA PHE A 320 24.56 -29.76 -13.73
C PHE A 320 23.81 -29.20 -12.51
N ILE A 321 23.76 -29.92 -11.38
CA ILE A 321 23.13 -29.44 -10.14
C ILE A 321 23.83 -28.19 -9.60
N ASP A 322 25.16 -28.11 -9.67
CA ASP A 322 25.92 -26.95 -9.18
C ASP A 322 25.61 -25.68 -9.98
N GLU A 323 25.35 -25.80 -11.28
CA GLU A 323 24.81 -24.69 -12.05
C GLU A 323 23.40 -24.29 -11.57
N LEU A 324 22.52 -25.25 -11.31
CA LEU A 324 21.18 -24.96 -10.77
C LEU A 324 21.26 -24.27 -9.40
N ARG A 325 22.22 -24.65 -8.55
CA ARG A 325 22.50 -23.97 -7.27
C ARG A 325 22.97 -22.54 -7.49
N THR A 326 23.75 -22.28 -8.54
CA THR A 326 24.12 -20.92 -8.93
C THR A 326 22.89 -20.09 -9.32
N TYR A 327 21.91 -20.68 -10.02
CA TYR A 327 20.63 -20.00 -10.29
C TYR A 327 19.80 -19.76 -9.03
N GLN A 328 19.79 -20.72 -8.11
CA GLN A 328 19.17 -20.54 -6.80
C GLN A 328 19.77 -19.32 -6.06
N GLU A 329 21.09 -19.19 -6.02
CA GLU A 329 21.77 -18.05 -5.39
C GLU A 329 21.47 -16.72 -6.08
N ARG A 330 21.51 -16.67 -7.41
CA ARG A 330 21.16 -15.45 -8.16
C ARG A 330 19.71 -15.02 -7.95
N LEU A 331 18.77 -15.96 -7.92
CA LEU A 331 17.37 -15.66 -7.62
C LEU A 331 17.21 -15.07 -6.22
N ARG A 332 17.91 -15.63 -5.23
CA ARG A 332 17.93 -15.07 -3.87
C ARG A 332 18.37 -13.62 -3.90
N ASP A 333 19.47 -13.32 -4.59
CA ASP A 333 20.01 -11.94 -4.63
C ASP A 333 19.02 -10.98 -5.30
N VAL A 334 18.36 -11.39 -6.38
CA VAL A 334 17.29 -10.59 -7.02
C VAL A 334 16.09 -10.39 -6.10
N ILE A 335 15.69 -11.40 -5.34
CA ILE A 335 14.60 -11.28 -4.37
C ILE A 335 14.97 -10.30 -3.26
N LEU A 336 16.18 -10.42 -2.69
CA LEU A 336 16.65 -9.53 -1.63
C LEU A 336 16.74 -8.07 -2.11
N LEU A 337 17.21 -7.84 -3.34
CA LEU A 337 17.24 -6.51 -3.94
C LEU A 337 15.83 -5.92 -4.08
N ALA A 338 14.87 -6.70 -4.58
CA ALA A 338 13.48 -6.25 -4.72
C ALA A 338 12.85 -5.92 -3.35
N VAL A 339 13.09 -6.76 -2.34
CA VAL A 339 12.59 -6.52 -0.97
C VAL A 339 13.21 -5.27 -0.36
N GLN A 340 14.50 -5.03 -0.59
CA GLN A 340 15.19 -3.83 -0.10
C GLN A 340 14.66 -2.56 -0.78
N GLU A 341 14.37 -2.61 -2.08
CA GLU A 341 13.73 -1.51 -2.82
C GLU A 341 12.33 -1.21 -2.25
N ASP A 342 11.51 -2.24 -2.02
CA ASP A 342 10.17 -2.10 -1.44
C ASP A 342 10.21 -1.52 -0.01
N LEU A 343 11.18 -1.94 0.81
CA LEU A 343 11.40 -1.38 2.15
C LEU A 343 11.77 0.11 2.11
N GLN A 344 12.63 0.50 1.17
CA GLN A 344 13.03 1.90 1.00
C GLN A 344 11.87 2.77 0.52
N ASP A 345 11.11 2.32 -0.48
CA ASP A 345 9.93 3.04 -0.98
C ASP A 345 8.87 3.19 0.11
N ALA A 346 8.59 2.12 0.88
CA ALA A 346 7.66 2.16 2.00
C ALA A 346 8.13 3.13 3.10
N THR A 347 9.42 3.12 3.44
CA THR A 347 10.00 4.03 4.45
C THR A 347 9.94 5.50 3.98
N GLN A 348 10.25 5.78 2.72
CA GLN A 348 10.14 7.12 2.16
C GLN A 348 8.69 7.62 2.18
N LYS A 349 7.73 6.79 1.75
CA LYS A 349 6.30 7.12 1.83
C LYS A 349 5.84 7.38 3.26
N GLN A 350 6.32 6.58 4.21
CA GLN A 350 6.05 6.78 5.64
C GLN A 350 6.62 8.11 6.13
N THR A 351 7.90 8.41 5.86
CA THR A 351 8.55 9.66 6.27
C THR A 351 7.84 10.90 5.69
N LEU A 352 7.51 10.87 4.40
CA LEU A 352 6.79 11.97 3.73
C LEU A 352 5.39 12.15 4.32
N SER A 353 4.65 11.06 4.55
CA SER A 353 3.29 11.12 5.09
C SER A 353 3.28 11.65 6.52
N VAL A 354 4.21 11.22 7.36
CA VAL A 354 4.39 11.75 8.73
C VAL A 354 4.77 13.24 8.68
N GLY A 355 5.67 13.64 7.77
CA GLY A 355 6.05 15.04 7.58
C GLY A 355 4.86 15.92 7.15
N ILE A 356 4.06 15.48 6.18
CA ILE A 356 2.84 16.20 5.75
C ILE A 356 1.83 16.28 6.90
N LEU A 357 1.64 15.21 7.67
CA LEU A 357 0.72 15.21 8.80
C LEU A 357 1.13 16.23 9.87
N ILE A 358 2.42 16.29 10.23
CA ILE A 358 2.96 17.30 11.16
C ILE A 358 2.73 18.71 10.60
N LEU A 359 3.01 18.93 9.31
CA LEU A 359 2.79 20.23 8.65
C LEU A 359 1.32 20.66 8.70
N VAL A 360 0.38 19.76 8.40
CA VAL A 360 -1.06 20.04 8.45
C VAL A 360 -1.51 20.36 9.87
N ILE A 361 -0.99 19.66 10.88
CA ILE A 361 -1.27 19.94 12.29
C ILE A 361 -0.74 21.32 12.70
N MET A 362 0.43 21.74 12.20
CA MET A 362 1.00 23.06 12.50
C MET A 362 0.29 24.21 11.78
N ILE A 363 -0.16 23.99 10.53
CA ILE A 363 -0.85 25.01 9.73
C ILE A 363 -2.31 25.19 10.18
N SER A 364 -2.98 24.14 10.65
CA SER A 364 -4.39 24.18 11.05
C SER A 364 -4.71 25.28 12.09
N PRO A 365 -3.98 25.43 13.21
CA PRO A 365 -4.18 26.53 14.16
C PRO A 365 -3.97 27.92 13.54
N VAL A 366 -3.01 28.06 12.64
CA VAL A 366 -2.72 29.33 11.95
C VAL A 366 -3.89 29.71 11.04
N ILE A 367 -4.40 28.76 10.25
CA ILE A 367 -5.58 28.97 9.39
C ILE A 367 -6.78 29.37 10.25
N VAL A 368 -7.06 28.64 11.34
CA VAL A 368 -8.17 28.96 12.25
C VAL A 368 -8.01 30.35 12.85
N SER A 369 -6.82 30.72 13.31
CA SER A 369 -6.51 32.05 13.85
C SER A 369 -6.66 33.18 12.82
N LEU A 370 -6.20 32.97 11.59
CA LEU A 370 -6.36 33.94 10.50
C LEU A 370 -7.84 34.14 10.14
N ILE A 371 -8.62 33.06 10.07
CA ILE A 371 -10.05 33.12 9.76
C ILE A 371 -10.82 33.81 10.88
N THR A 372 -10.52 33.53 12.15
CA THR A 372 -11.20 34.19 13.27
C THR A 372 -10.91 35.68 13.27
N ASN A 373 -9.65 36.09 13.05
CA ASN A 373 -9.26 37.50 12.94
C ASN A 373 -9.92 38.19 11.73
N ALA A 374 -9.92 37.55 10.55
CA ALA A 374 -10.60 38.08 9.36
C ALA A 374 -12.11 38.20 9.59
N THR A 375 -12.73 37.24 10.27
CA THR A 375 -14.17 37.28 10.55
C THR A 375 -14.52 38.39 11.54
N GLN A 376 -13.69 38.63 12.57
CA GLN A 376 -13.88 39.74 13.51
C GLN A 376 -13.77 41.11 12.81
N THR A 377 -12.76 41.29 11.94
CA THR A 377 -12.61 42.55 11.18
C THR A 377 -13.79 42.78 10.25
N ILE A 378 -14.23 41.78 9.49
CA ILE A 378 -15.42 41.88 8.62
C ILE A 378 -16.68 42.25 9.44
N GLN A 379 -16.84 41.70 10.65
CA GLN A 379 -17.95 42.05 11.51
C GLN A 379 -17.89 43.49 12.02
N ALA A 380 -16.70 43.98 12.39
CA ALA A 380 -16.51 45.37 12.80
C ALA A 380 -16.81 46.33 11.64
N PHE A 381 -16.26 46.07 10.45
CA PHE A 381 -16.56 46.84 9.23
C PHE A 381 -18.05 46.82 8.88
N SER A 382 -18.71 45.65 8.99
CA SER A 382 -20.16 45.53 8.77
C SER A 382 -20.96 46.40 9.74
N GLN A 383 -20.57 46.49 11.01
CA GLN A 383 -21.25 47.35 11.98
C GLN A 383 -21.10 48.83 11.64
N VAL A 384 -19.89 49.28 11.31
CA VAL A 384 -19.62 50.66 10.90
C VAL A 384 -20.40 51.02 9.63
N LEU A 385 -20.44 50.11 8.65
CA LEU A 385 -21.23 50.29 7.42
C LEU A 385 -22.73 50.44 7.71
N VAL A 386 -23.27 49.63 8.61
CA VAL A 386 -24.68 49.73 9.02
C VAL A 386 -24.93 51.07 9.71
N GLU A 387 -24.06 51.47 10.64
CA GLU A 387 -24.19 52.73 11.38
C GLU A 387 -24.12 53.94 10.43
N LYS A 388 -23.11 54.02 9.56
CA LYS A 388 -22.99 55.07 8.54
C LYS A 388 -24.16 55.06 7.57
N GLY A 389 -24.64 53.88 7.17
CA GLY A 389 -25.86 53.74 6.38
C GLY A 389 -27.10 54.30 7.10
N THR A 390 -27.21 54.12 8.42
CA THR A 390 -28.31 54.70 9.20
C THR A 390 -28.18 56.22 9.37
N GLU A 391 -26.96 56.73 9.52
CA GLU A 391 -26.65 58.16 9.62
C GLU A 391 -27.01 58.87 8.32
N ILE A 392 -26.54 58.37 7.17
CA ILE A 392 -26.90 58.88 5.84
C ILE A 392 -28.43 58.85 5.65
N LYS A 393 -29.12 57.78 6.07
CA LYS A 393 -30.58 57.72 6.00
C LYS A 393 -31.25 58.78 6.87
N ARG A 394 -30.72 59.06 8.07
CA ARG A 394 -31.23 60.12 8.95
C ARG A 394 -31.01 61.49 8.36
N GLU A 395 -29.81 61.78 7.87
CA GLU A 395 -29.50 63.06 7.23
C GLU A 395 -30.35 63.28 5.97
N ARG A 396 -30.49 62.26 5.14
CA ARG A 396 -31.38 62.31 3.96
C ARG A 396 -32.81 62.66 4.36
N ARG A 397 -33.36 62.02 5.41
CA ARG A 397 -34.70 62.35 5.94
C ARG A 397 -34.79 63.78 6.46
N ARG A 398 -33.74 64.28 7.13
CA ARG A 398 -33.69 65.66 7.64
C ARG A 398 -33.66 66.66 6.48
N CYS A 399 -32.83 66.42 5.48
CA CYS A 399 -32.75 67.23 4.27
C CYS A 399 -34.08 67.22 3.51
N ASP A 400 -34.70 66.05 3.32
CA ASP A 400 -36.01 65.90 2.70
C ASP A 400 -37.10 66.69 3.43
N ARG A 401 -37.06 66.69 4.78
CA ARG A 401 -37.98 67.47 5.61
C ARG A 401 -37.76 68.98 5.47
N LEU A 402 -36.50 69.44 5.53
CA LEU A 402 -36.17 70.86 5.36
C LEU A 402 -36.58 71.34 3.96
N LEU A 403 -36.32 70.54 2.92
CA LEU A 403 -36.72 70.85 1.56
C LEU A 403 -38.25 71.00 1.45
N SER A 404 -39.02 70.14 2.15
CA SER A 404 -40.50 70.25 2.24
C SER A 404 -41.03 71.49 2.97
N GLN A 405 -40.20 72.13 3.80
CA GLN A 405 -40.56 73.40 4.45
C GLN A 405 -40.25 74.62 3.58
N MET A 406 -39.29 74.50 2.66
CA MET A 406 -38.81 75.61 1.82
C MET A 406 -39.56 75.71 0.48
N LEU A 407 -40.11 74.61 -0.03
CA LEU A 407 -40.71 74.54 -1.37
C LEU A 407 -42.04 73.77 -1.37
N PRO A 408 -42.99 74.11 -2.26
CA PRO A 408 -44.23 73.33 -2.43
C PRO A 408 -43.96 71.89 -2.91
N ALA A 409 -44.79 70.95 -2.48
CA ALA A 409 -44.71 69.53 -2.83
C ALA A 409 -44.54 69.21 -4.34
N PRO A 410 -45.26 69.84 -5.29
CA PRO A 410 -45.09 69.55 -6.72
C PRO A 410 -43.69 69.94 -7.25
N VAL A 411 -43.15 71.06 -6.78
CA VAL A 411 -41.80 71.55 -7.14
C VAL A 411 -40.73 70.57 -6.64
N ILE A 412 -40.87 70.06 -5.41
CA ILE A 412 -39.92 69.10 -4.83
C ILE A 412 -39.87 67.79 -5.60
N LYS A 413 -41.02 67.27 -6.03
CA LYS A 413 -41.10 66.02 -6.79
C LYS A 413 -40.38 66.17 -8.14
N ALA A 414 -40.62 67.27 -8.84
CA ALA A 414 -39.93 67.60 -10.09
C ALA A 414 -38.40 67.74 -9.91
N LEU A 415 -37.95 68.43 -8.84
CA LEU A 415 -36.53 68.60 -8.53
C LEU A 415 -35.84 67.28 -8.15
N LYS A 416 -36.49 66.42 -7.36
CA LYS A 416 -35.96 65.09 -7.00
C LYS A 416 -35.79 64.17 -8.21
N GLU A 417 -36.67 64.28 -9.19
CA GLU A 417 -36.61 63.55 -10.46
C GLU A 417 -35.65 64.19 -11.49
N ARG A 418 -34.89 65.23 -11.11
CA ARG A 418 -34.00 66.02 -11.97
C ARG A 418 -34.69 66.61 -13.21
N ARG A 419 -35.99 66.89 -13.12
CA ARG A 419 -36.77 67.52 -14.20
C ARG A 419 -36.66 69.04 -14.08
N LYS A 420 -36.70 69.75 -15.22
CA LYS A 420 -36.84 71.21 -15.21
C LYS A 420 -38.19 71.56 -14.60
N VAL A 421 -38.20 72.50 -13.65
CA VAL A 421 -39.43 73.05 -13.06
C VAL A 421 -39.90 74.19 -13.98
N PRO A 422 -41.00 74.03 -14.73
CA PRO A 422 -41.54 75.13 -15.53
C PRO A 422 -42.13 76.21 -14.62
N ALA A 423 -42.15 77.45 -15.07
CA ALA A 423 -42.87 78.51 -14.38
C ALA A 423 -44.38 78.21 -14.43
N GLU A 424 -45.05 78.23 -13.29
CA GLU A 424 -46.50 78.04 -13.18
C GLU A 424 -47.19 79.38 -12.91
N THR A 425 -48.31 79.60 -13.59
CA THR A 425 -49.23 80.72 -13.34
C THR A 425 -50.39 80.22 -12.49
N PHE A 426 -50.73 80.94 -11.43
CA PHE A 426 -51.85 80.60 -10.55
C PHE A 426 -53.01 81.58 -10.78
N ASP A 427 -54.20 81.06 -11.06
CA ASP A 427 -55.39 81.86 -11.44
C ASP A 427 -55.93 82.72 -10.28
N SER A 428 -55.69 82.30 -9.04
CA SER A 428 -56.12 83.02 -7.84
C SER A 428 -55.12 82.79 -6.71
N VAL A 429 -54.46 83.86 -6.27
CA VAL A 429 -53.50 83.84 -5.17
C VAL A 429 -53.78 85.00 -4.22
N THR A 430 -53.76 84.72 -2.92
CA THR A 430 -53.79 85.77 -1.91
C THR A 430 -52.37 86.09 -1.50
N VAL A 431 -51.86 87.23 -1.91
CA VAL A 431 -50.53 87.70 -1.52
C VAL A 431 -50.66 88.58 -0.28
N TYR A 432 -50.00 88.18 0.81
CA TYR A 432 -49.95 88.96 2.03
C TYR A 432 -48.60 89.68 2.10
N PHE A 433 -48.61 91.00 1.95
CA PHE A 433 -47.47 91.85 2.24
C PHE A 433 -47.65 92.44 3.62
N SER A 434 -46.74 92.13 4.54
CA SER A 434 -46.62 92.83 5.82
C SER A 434 -45.30 93.56 5.87
N ASP A 435 -45.39 94.86 6.10
CA ASP A 435 -44.24 95.68 6.47
C ASP A 435 -44.40 96.10 7.94
N ILE A 436 -43.27 96.27 8.63
CA ILE A 436 -43.27 96.75 10.00
C ILE A 436 -43.25 98.27 9.94
N VAL A 437 -44.39 98.89 10.26
CA VAL A 437 -44.53 100.35 10.25
C VAL A 437 -43.53 100.97 11.22
N GLY A 438 -42.63 101.80 10.69
CA GLY A 438 -41.57 102.45 11.46
C GLY A 438 -40.35 101.58 11.70
N PHE A 439 -40.14 100.47 10.98
CA PHE A 439 -38.93 99.65 11.07
C PHE A 439 -37.64 100.48 11.00
N THR A 440 -37.58 101.49 10.13
CA THR A 440 -36.43 102.41 10.04
C THR A 440 -36.21 103.21 11.32
N ASN A 441 -37.28 103.64 11.99
CA ASN A 441 -37.18 104.37 13.26
C ASN A 441 -36.80 103.43 14.41
N ILE A 442 -37.41 102.24 14.44
CA ILE A 442 -37.14 101.19 15.43
C ILE A 442 -35.68 100.74 15.32
N SER A 443 -35.21 100.39 14.12
CA SER A 443 -33.82 100.02 13.86
C SER A 443 -32.83 101.17 14.04
N SER A 444 -33.23 102.44 13.83
CA SER A 444 -32.37 103.59 14.11
C SER A 444 -32.18 103.89 15.60
N LYS A 445 -33.09 103.41 16.46
CA LYS A 445 -33.04 103.57 17.93
C LYS A 445 -32.50 102.33 18.65
N SER A 446 -32.37 101.21 17.94
CA SER A 446 -31.84 99.97 18.46
C SER A 446 -30.39 99.80 18.00
N THR A 447 -29.50 99.41 18.91
CA THR A 447 -28.20 98.88 18.52
C THR A 447 -28.42 97.56 17.81
N PRO A 448 -27.78 97.30 16.66
CA PRO A 448 -27.78 95.97 16.08
C PRO A 448 -26.99 95.09 17.06
N LEU A 449 -27.71 94.24 17.80
CA LEU A 449 -27.22 93.29 18.80
C LEU A 449 -27.10 93.83 20.25
N GLU A 450 -28.20 93.75 20.99
CA GLU A 450 -28.27 92.95 22.23
C GLU A 450 -29.51 92.04 22.15
#